data_AF-A0A0J1GC12-F1
#
_entry.id   AF-A0A0J1GC12-F1
#
_cell.length_a   1.000
_cell.length_b   1.000
_cell.length_c   1.000
_cell.angle_alpha   90.00
_cell.angle_beta   90.00
_cell.angle_gamma   90.00
#
_symmetry.space_group_name_H-M   'P 1'
#
loop_
_entity.id
_entity.type
_entity.pdbx_description
1 polymer ?
#
loop_
_entity_poly.entity_id
_entity_poly.type
_entity_poly.pdbx_seq_one_letter_code
_entity_poly.pdbx_strand_id
1 'polypeptide(L)'
;MLWTRYELKDRAKNVLRGCIWSAILVCLITGLLSGEFGGNGSGGRSSGNNSTMEWFSGEDTGDNDMADEDGSVDGQSGITGKITDGATGLLKDAGTRISGLLTRGLFPIYVYMGLMMLLFSIVMHLLIGMPILVGAKRFFMCSRERRTGVGELLYAFKSKYVINVVLTMFLREVKIFLWTLLLIVPGIIKSLQYMMVPYILAENPDIERKRAFELSAEMMSGQLWEVFILKLSFIPWMILGGISCGIANVLYVNPYMAATEAELYGVLRTYVIENGFSNTYELPGFAEECL
;
A
#
# COMPACT_ATOMS: atom_id res chain seq x y z
N MET A 1 -0.36 -30.52 -15.98
CA MET A 1 -0.37 -29.08 -15.66
C MET A 1 -1.78 -28.75 -15.23
N LEU A 2 -1.96 -28.20 -14.03
CA LEU A 2 -3.27 -28.05 -13.38
C LEU A 2 -4.16 -26.95 -13.98
N TRP A 3 -3.56 -25.96 -14.63
CA TRP A 3 -4.25 -24.89 -15.35
C TRP A 3 -3.31 -24.28 -16.38
N THR A 4 -3.87 -23.58 -17.36
CA THR A 4 -3.08 -22.78 -18.30
C THR A 4 -3.33 -21.28 -18.10
N ARG A 5 -2.27 -20.48 -18.24
CA ARG A 5 -2.36 -19.01 -18.11
C ARG A 5 -3.36 -18.37 -19.07
N TYR A 6 -3.53 -18.97 -20.26
CA TYR A 6 -4.44 -18.47 -21.28
C TYR A 6 -5.88 -18.69 -20.86
N GLU A 7 -6.19 -19.90 -20.41
CA GLU A 7 -7.52 -20.30 -19.96
C GLU A 7 -7.98 -19.51 -18.73
N LEU A 8 -7.12 -19.29 -17.73
CA LEU A 8 -7.45 -18.44 -16.58
C LEU A 8 -7.78 -17.01 -17.00
N LYS A 9 -6.95 -16.45 -17.88
CA LYS A 9 -7.13 -15.08 -18.39
C LYS A 9 -8.40 -14.95 -19.23
N ASP A 10 -8.75 -15.98 -20.00
CA ASP A 10 -9.96 -15.99 -20.81
C ASP A 10 -11.22 -16.09 -19.94
N ARG A 11 -11.24 -17.01 -18.96
CA ARG A 11 -12.30 -17.09 -17.95
C ARG A 11 -12.49 -15.77 -17.20
N ALA A 12 -11.40 -15.17 -16.74
CA ALA A 12 -11.43 -13.88 -16.06
C ALA A 12 -12.05 -12.77 -16.92
N LYS A 13 -11.72 -12.72 -18.22
CA LYS A 13 -12.35 -11.77 -19.16
C LYS A 13 -13.85 -12.03 -19.31
N ASN A 14 -14.27 -13.29 -19.36
CA ASN A 14 -15.67 -13.64 -19.51
C ASN A 14 -16.50 -13.18 -18.29
N VAL A 15 -16.00 -13.44 -17.09
CA VAL A 15 -16.63 -12.97 -15.83
C VAL A 15 -16.72 -11.44 -15.80
N LEU A 16 -15.62 -10.76 -16.15
CA LEU A 16 -15.57 -9.30 -16.10
C LEU A 16 -16.54 -8.61 -17.07
N ARG A 17 -16.81 -9.18 -18.24
CA ARG A 17 -17.79 -8.60 -19.18
C ARG A 17 -19.18 -8.43 -18.54
N GLY A 18 -19.53 -9.27 -17.56
CA GLY A 18 -20.81 -9.20 -16.86
C GLY A 18 -20.87 -8.20 -15.70
N CYS A 19 -19.74 -7.81 -15.12
CA CYS A 19 -19.68 -7.06 -13.86
C CYS A 19 -18.59 -5.97 -13.82
N ILE A 20 -18.15 -5.46 -14.97
CA ILE A 20 -16.98 -4.57 -15.06
C ILE A 20 -17.13 -3.29 -14.22
N TRP A 21 -18.30 -2.66 -14.22
CA TRP A 21 -18.55 -1.42 -13.47
C TRP A 21 -18.48 -1.62 -11.96
N SER A 22 -19.07 -2.71 -11.46
CA SER A 22 -18.97 -3.09 -10.05
C SER A 22 -17.55 -3.49 -9.68
N ALA A 23 -16.83 -4.18 -10.56
CA ALA A 23 -15.43 -4.57 -10.32
C ALA A 23 -14.49 -3.35 -10.26
N ILE A 24 -14.66 -2.37 -11.16
CA ILE A 24 -13.92 -1.11 -11.12
C ILE A 24 -14.18 -0.38 -9.80
N LEU A 25 -15.43 -0.29 -9.37
CA LEU A 25 -15.78 0.38 -8.12
C LEU A 25 -15.18 -0.32 -6.90
N VAL A 26 -15.22 -1.67 -6.87
CA VAL A 26 -14.56 -2.47 -5.83
C VAL A 26 -13.05 -2.26 -5.82
N CYS A 27 -12.39 -2.30 -6.98
CA CYS A 27 -10.95 -2.05 -7.09
C CYS A 27 -10.58 -0.62 -6.69
N LEU A 28 -11.43 0.36 -6.99
CA LEU A 28 -11.21 1.76 -6.64
C LEU A 28 -11.32 1.98 -5.13
N ILE A 29 -12.38 1.48 -4.50
CA ILE A 29 -12.58 1.57 -3.05
C ILE A 29 -11.45 0.84 -2.32
N THR A 30 -11.16 -0.39 -2.75
CA THR A 30 -10.13 -1.20 -2.09
C THR A 30 -8.75 -0.65 -2.36
N GLY A 31 -8.47 -0.12 -3.55
CA GLY A 31 -7.21 0.55 -3.87
C GLY A 31 -6.98 1.81 -3.03
N LEU A 32 -8.05 2.59 -2.76
CA LEU A 32 -7.96 3.78 -1.91
C LEU A 32 -7.74 3.44 -0.43
N LEU A 33 -8.37 2.37 0.06
CA LEU A 33 -8.38 2.02 1.49
C LEU A 33 -7.26 1.06 1.89
N SER A 34 -6.90 0.12 1.02
CA SER A 34 -5.92 -0.96 1.29
C SER A 34 -4.62 -0.83 0.49
N GLY A 35 -4.55 0.01 -0.54
CA GLY A 35 -3.34 0.22 -1.33
C GLY A 35 -2.88 -0.97 -2.18
N GLU A 36 -3.39 -2.19 -1.98
CA GLU A 36 -2.88 -3.42 -2.63
C GLU A 36 -3.07 -3.47 -4.16
N PHE A 37 -4.14 -2.88 -4.69
CA PHE A 37 -4.40 -2.87 -6.14
C PHE A 37 -3.60 -1.78 -6.87
N GLY A 38 -2.95 -0.87 -6.16
CA GLY A 38 -1.90 -0.03 -6.73
C GLY A 38 -0.64 -0.88 -6.78
N GLY A 39 -0.28 -1.40 -7.96
CA GLY A 39 0.90 -2.26 -8.14
C GLY A 39 2.07 -1.78 -7.30
N ASN A 40 2.73 -2.74 -6.62
CA ASN A 40 3.78 -2.60 -5.63
C ASN A 40 4.96 -1.73 -6.12
N GLY A 41 4.72 -0.44 -6.22
CA GLY A 41 5.65 0.65 -6.28
C GLY A 41 5.27 1.51 -5.09
N SER A 42 6.23 1.74 -4.22
CA SER A 42 6.22 2.78 -3.20
C SER A 42 6.03 4.15 -3.86
N GLY A 43 4.84 4.41 -4.38
CA GLY A 43 4.36 5.72 -4.77
C GLY A 43 3.85 6.39 -3.51
N GLY A 44 4.78 6.76 -2.62
CA GLY A 44 4.50 7.79 -1.65
C GLY A 44 3.87 8.95 -2.41
N ARG A 45 2.64 9.29 -2.07
CA ARG A 45 2.08 10.58 -2.44
C ARG A 45 2.94 11.62 -1.72
N SER A 46 4.08 12.00 -2.30
CA SER A 46 4.74 13.22 -1.89
C SER A 46 3.82 14.33 -2.38
N SER A 47 3.06 14.88 -1.43
CA SER A 47 2.48 16.20 -1.59
C SER A 47 3.68 17.12 -1.81
N GLY A 48 3.94 17.47 -3.07
CA GLY A 48 4.98 18.41 -3.44
C GLY A 48 4.66 19.79 -2.89
N ASN A 49 5.10 20.05 -1.65
CA ASN A 49 5.31 21.41 -1.19
C ASN A 49 6.74 21.79 -1.59
N ASN A 50 6.82 22.70 -2.57
CA ASN A 50 8.07 23.29 -3.01
C ASN A 50 8.49 24.32 -1.94
N SER A 51 9.29 23.90 -0.97
CA SER A 51 10.05 24.81 -0.13
C SER A 51 11.52 24.48 -0.31
N THR A 52 12.14 25.21 -1.24
CA THR A 52 13.58 25.38 -1.40
C THR A 52 14.24 25.54 -0.03
N MET A 53 15.11 24.59 0.32
CA MET A 53 15.96 24.67 1.50
C MET A 53 17.43 24.61 1.04
N GLU A 54 18.03 25.80 0.93
CA GLU A 54 19.46 26.00 0.66
C GLU A 54 20.25 25.74 1.94
N TRP A 55 20.94 24.59 2.03
CA TRP A 55 21.85 24.25 3.15
C TRP A 55 23.09 23.47 2.68
N PHE A 56 23.73 23.95 1.60
CA PHE A 56 25.11 23.59 1.30
C PHE A 56 25.80 24.77 0.61
N SER A 57 26.40 25.63 1.41
CA SER A 57 27.50 26.48 0.95
C SER A 57 28.64 26.20 1.91
N GLY A 58 29.64 25.47 1.40
CA GLY A 58 30.87 25.22 2.11
C GLY A 58 31.56 26.53 2.44
N GLU A 59 32.26 26.51 3.57
CA GLU A 59 33.29 27.47 3.91
C GLU A 59 34.31 27.52 2.76
N ASP A 60 34.19 28.52 1.90
CA ASP A 60 35.33 29.01 1.12
C ASP A 60 36.13 29.92 2.04
N THR A 61 37.14 29.33 2.68
CA THR A 61 38.35 30.04 3.09
C THR A 61 39.06 30.53 1.82
N GLY A 62 38.69 31.72 1.38
CA GLY A 62 39.40 32.49 0.37
C GLY A 62 39.88 33.79 0.99
N ASP A 63 41.09 33.75 1.57
CA ASP A 63 41.91 34.95 1.75
C ASP A 63 42.07 35.60 0.38
N ASN A 64 41.47 36.77 0.20
CA ASN A 64 41.76 37.67 -0.90
C ASN A 64 41.98 39.05 -0.31
N ASP A 65 43.26 39.37 -0.16
CA ASP A 65 43.76 40.73 -0.07
C ASP A 65 43.16 41.59 -1.20
N MET A 66 42.38 42.60 -0.85
CA MET A 66 42.21 43.77 -1.70
C MET A 66 42.25 45.04 -0.86
N ALA A 67 43.20 45.88 -1.24
CA ALA A 67 43.52 47.18 -0.68
C ALA A 67 42.34 48.15 -0.82
N ASP A 68 42.12 48.97 0.21
CA ASP A 68 41.34 50.20 0.08
C ASP A 68 42.20 51.40 0.48
N GLU A 69 42.36 52.25 -0.54
CA GLU A 69 42.91 53.60 -0.50
C GLU A 69 42.10 54.52 0.42
N ASP A 70 42.82 55.53 0.92
CA ASP A 70 42.31 56.70 1.64
C ASP A 70 41.24 57.47 0.85
N GLY A 71 40.22 57.95 1.57
CA GLY A 71 39.11 58.71 1.03
C GLY A 71 38.24 59.33 2.13
N SER A 72 38.81 60.30 2.84
CA SER A 72 38.12 61.14 3.82
C SER A 72 36.91 61.89 3.22
N VAL A 73 35.69 61.71 3.77
CA VAL A 73 34.60 62.71 3.68
C VAL A 73 33.75 62.72 4.96
N ASP A 74 33.75 63.86 5.63
CA ASP A 74 32.95 64.24 6.78
C ASP A 74 31.43 64.21 6.51
N GLY A 75 30.62 63.83 7.52
CA GLY A 75 29.18 64.08 7.42
C GLY A 75 28.26 63.34 8.40
N GLN A 76 28.24 63.79 9.65
CA GLN A 76 26.98 63.96 10.42
C GLN A 76 25.99 62.76 10.48
N SER A 77 26.34 61.68 11.18
CA SER A 77 25.37 60.63 11.58
C SER A 77 25.69 60.04 12.95
N GLY A 78 25.90 60.92 13.95
CA GLY A 78 26.42 60.50 15.26
C GLY A 78 25.41 59.84 16.20
N ILE A 79 24.11 59.98 15.96
CA ILE A 79 23.07 59.58 16.93
C ILE A 79 21.96 58.73 16.27
N THR A 80 21.52 59.08 15.06
CA THR A 80 20.43 58.36 14.38
C THR A 80 20.84 56.98 13.89
N GLY A 81 22.04 56.80 13.33
CA GLY A 81 22.56 55.49 12.91
C GLY A 81 22.70 54.50 14.08
N LYS A 82 23.31 54.94 15.20
CA LYS A 82 23.51 54.08 16.39
C LYS A 82 22.22 53.58 17.04
N ILE A 83 21.16 54.38 17.06
CA ILE A 83 19.85 53.96 17.61
C ILE A 83 19.18 52.97 16.66
N THR A 84 19.32 53.18 15.34
CA THR A 84 18.72 52.33 14.32
C THR A 84 19.45 50.98 14.20
N ASP A 85 20.78 50.97 14.28
CA ASP A 85 21.61 49.76 14.28
C ASP A 85 21.48 48.97 15.59
N GLY A 86 21.31 49.66 16.72
CA GLY A 86 21.04 49.03 18.02
C GLY A 86 19.66 48.38 18.08
N ALA A 87 18.63 49.05 17.56
CA ALA A 87 17.26 48.53 17.49
C ALA A 87 17.13 47.37 16.49
N THR A 88 17.75 47.46 15.31
CA THR A 88 17.77 46.38 14.32
C THR A 88 18.60 45.18 14.78
N GLY A 89 19.73 45.41 15.47
CA GLY A 89 20.51 44.38 16.14
C GLY A 89 19.71 43.63 17.22
N LEU A 90 18.98 44.35 18.07
CA LEU A 90 18.13 43.74 19.11
C LEU A 90 16.96 42.93 18.53
N LEU A 91 16.33 43.40 17.45
CA LEU A 91 15.26 42.67 16.77
C LEU A 91 15.78 41.42 16.06
N LYS A 92 16.98 41.50 15.45
CA LYS A 92 17.63 40.35 14.81
C LYS A 92 18.10 39.32 15.84
N ASP A 93 18.64 39.77 16.98
CA ASP A 93 19.01 38.88 18.09
C ASP A 93 17.77 38.25 18.73
N ALA A 94 16.74 39.04 19.05
CA ALA A 94 15.46 38.53 19.57
C ALA A 94 14.82 37.54 18.57
N GLY A 95 14.82 37.87 17.28
CA GLY A 95 14.34 36.99 16.21
C GLY A 95 15.11 35.67 16.13
N THR A 96 16.43 35.69 16.32
CA THR A 96 17.29 34.49 16.32
C THR A 96 17.10 33.64 17.59
N ARG A 97 16.80 34.26 18.73
CA ARG A 97 16.52 33.55 19.99
C ARG A 97 15.10 32.95 20.01
N ILE A 98 14.12 33.66 19.47
CA ILE A 98 12.73 33.20 19.35
C ILE A 98 12.63 32.08 18.31
N SER A 99 13.29 32.22 17.16
CA SER A 99 13.37 31.14 16.16
C SER A 99 14.11 29.92 16.70
N GLY A 100 15.20 30.11 17.47
CA GLY A 100 15.88 29.03 18.18
C GLY A 100 15.00 28.31 19.20
N LEU A 101 14.12 29.02 19.91
CA LEU A 101 13.19 28.44 20.89
C LEU A 101 12.05 27.66 20.21
N LEU A 102 11.45 28.22 19.16
CA LEU A 102 10.39 27.56 18.37
C LEU A 102 10.94 26.33 17.64
N THR A 103 12.14 26.44 17.05
CA THR A 103 12.75 25.33 16.29
C THR A 103 13.28 24.24 17.21
N ARG A 104 13.76 24.54 18.43
CA ARG A 104 14.33 23.51 19.33
C ARG A 104 13.30 22.89 20.27
N GLY A 105 12.21 23.61 20.59
CA GLY A 105 11.14 23.15 21.50
C GLY A 105 9.89 22.61 20.79
N LEU A 106 9.46 23.20 19.67
CA LEU A 106 8.26 22.73 18.95
C LEU A 106 8.57 21.63 17.93
N PHE A 107 9.78 21.56 17.39
CA PHE A 107 10.18 20.48 16.49
C PHE A 107 9.93 19.07 17.06
N PRO A 108 10.32 18.73 18.31
CA PRO A 108 9.99 17.41 18.86
C PRO A 108 8.47 17.20 19.01
N ILE A 109 7.69 18.26 19.24
CA ILE A 109 6.22 18.20 19.33
C ILE A 109 5.61 17.93 17.95
N TYR A 110 6.09 18.60 16.90
CA TYR A 110 5.66 18.34 15.52
C TYR A 110 6.06 16.95 15.03
N VAL A 111 7.28 16.50 15.37
CA VAL A 111 7.73 15.14 15.08
C VAL A 111 6.86 14.12 15.81
N TYR A 112 6.55 14.36 17.09
CA TYR A 112 5.66 13.51 17.88
C TYR A 112 4.23 13.47 17.32
N MET A 113 3.65 14.63 16.99
CA MET A 113 2.33 14.74 16.36
C MET A 113 2.29 14.05 14.99
N GLY A 114 3.34 14.20 14.20
CA GLY A 114 3.50 13.51 12.92
C GLY A 114 3.59 12.00 13.08
N LEU A 115 4.34 11.52 14.08
CA LEU A 115 4.44 10.09 14.39
C LEU A 115 3.10 9.54 14.89
N MET A 116 2.36 10.27 15.72
CA MET A 116 1.02 9.89 16.18
C MET A 116 0.02 9.83 15.02
N MET A 117 0.01 10.81 14.12
CA MET A 117 -0.83 10.78 12.91
C MET A 117 -0.46 9.61 11.99
N LEU A 118 0.82 9.31 11.84
CA LEU A 118 1.30 8.18 11.05
C LEU A 118 0.86 6.85 11.67
N LEU A 119 1.01 6.68 12.99
CA LEU A 119 0.52 5.49 13.70
C LEU A 119 -0.99 5.34 13.58
N PHE A 120 -1.75 6.42 13.75
CA PHE A 120 -3.20 6.41 13.60
C PHE A 120 -3.62 6.00 12.18
N SER A 121 -2.94 6.51 11.16
CA SER A 121 -3.17 6.13 9.75
C SER A 121 -2.91 4.65 9.51
N ILE A 122 -1.81 4.11 10.06
CA ILE A 122 -1.47 2.68 9.96
C ILE A 122 -2.55 1.83 10.65
N VAL A 123 -2.99 2.22 11.84
CA VAL A 123 -4.04 1.48 12.58
C VAL A 123 -5.35 1.49 11.81
N MET A 124 -5.76 2.63 11.26
CA MET A 124 -6.99 2.72 10.45
C MET A 124 -6.90 1.89 9.18
N HIS A 125 -5.75 1.92 8.51
CA HIS A 125 -5.50 1.07 7.34
C HIS A 125 -5.55 -0.43 7.68
N LEU A 126 -4.97 -0.82 8.81
CA LEU A 126 -4.97 -2.21 9.28
C LEU A 126 -6.38 -2.67 9.67
N LEU A 127 -7.14 -1.82 10.37
CA LEU A 127 -8.45 -2.16 10.89
C LEU A 127 -9.53 -2.15 9.79
N ILE A 128 -9.45 -1.20 8.86
CA ILE A 128 -10.47 -1.01 7.83
C ILE A 128 -10.04 -1.61 6.49
N GLY A 129 -8.80 -1.38 6.06
CA GLY A 129 -8.29 -1.83 4.77
C GLY A 129 -8.21 -3.36 4.66
N MET A 130 -7.74 -4.06 5.70
CA MET A 130 -7.55 -5.51 5.65
C MET A 130 -8.86 -6.30 5.55
N PRO A 131 -9.93 -6.00 6.33
CA PRO A 131 -11.23 -6.65 6.13
C PRO A 131 -11.88 -6.31 4.80
N ILE A 132 -11.76 -5.05 4.32
CA ILE A 132 -12.29 -4.67 3.00
C ILE A 132 -11.61 -5.47 1.90
N LEU A 133 -10.30 -5.71 2.02
CA LEU A 133 -9.58 -6.53 1.07
C LEU A 133 -10.13 -7.95 1.00
N VAL A 134 -10.41 -8.58 2.15
CA VAL A 134 -11.04 -9.91 2.22
C VAL A 134 -12.42 -9.88 1.58
N GLY A 135 -13.22 -8.84 1.88
CA GLY A 135 -14.52 -8.61 1.23
C GLY A 135 -14.40 -8.41 -0.28
N ALA A 136 -13.35 -7.76 -0.77
CA ALA A 136 -13.08 -7.58 -2.20
C ALA A 136 -12.76 -8.91 -2.87
N LYS A 137 -11.94 -9.77 -2.23
CA LYS A 137 -11.68 -11.12 -2.74
C LYS A 137 -12.96 -11.96 -2.76
N ARG A 138 -13.83 -11.85 -1.74
CA ARG A 138 -15.16 -12.47 -1.73
C ARG A 138 -16.02 -11.98 -2.89
N PHE A 139 -16.04 -10.67 -3.15
CA PHE A 139 -16.77 -10.09 -4.27
C PHE A 139 -16.33 -10.71 -5.60
N PHE A 140 -15.02 -10.82 -5.87
CA PHE A 140 -14.53 -11.44 -7.10
C PHE A 140 -14.87 -12.93 -7.20
N MET A 141 -14.88 -13.66 -6.08
CA MET A 141 -15.30 -15.06 -6.05
C MET A 141 -16.81 -15.23 -6.31
N CYS A 142 -17.70 -14.52 -5.60
CA CYS A 142 -19.14 -14.58 -5.89
C CYS A 142 -19.44 -14.04 -7.31
N SER A 143 -18.64 -13.08 -7.85
CA SER A 143 -18.85 -12.52 -9.20
C SER A 143 -18.74 -13.55 -10.32
N ARG A 144 -18.06 -14.67 -10.06
CA ARG A 144 -17.88 -15.78 -10.99
C ARG A 144 -19.16 -16.59 -11.19
N GLU A 145 -20.01 -16.64 -10.17
CA GLU A 145 -21.24 -17.42 -10.15
C GLU A 145 -22.47 -16.55 -10.40
N ARG A 146 -22.44 -15.27 -10.00
CA ARG A 146 -23.57 -14.34 -10.12
C ARG A 146 -23.16 -12.87 -10.19
N ARG A 147 -24.08 -11.99 -10.57
CA ARG A 147 -23.86 -10.53 -10.48
C ARG A 147 -24.00 -10.07 -9.02
N THR A 148 -22.89 -9.88 -8.34
CA THR A 148 -22.84 -9.34 -6.97
C THR A 148 -22.73 -7.81 -6.96
N GLY A 149 -23.32 -7.20 -5.92
CA GLY A 149 -23.17 -5.78 -5.63
C GLY A 149 -21.96 -5.51 -4.73
N VAL A 150 -21.60 -4.25 -4.58
CA VAL A 150 -20.44 -3.82 -3.79
C VAL A 150 -20.63 -3.97 -2.26
N GLY A 151 -21.83 -4.38 -1.83
CA GLY A 151 -22.13 -4.69 -0.43
C GLY A 151 -21.34 -5.87 0.14
N GLU A 152 -20.81 -6.76 -0.71
CA GLU A 152 -19.92 -7.86 -0.31
C GLU A 152 -18.60 -7.35 0.29
N LEU A 153 -18.17 -6.12 -0.01
CA LEU A 153 -16.99 -5.51 0.61
C LEU A 153 -17.11 -5.39 2.13
N LEU A 154 -18.35 -5.16 2.60
CA LEU A 154 -18.65 -5.04 4.02
C LEU A 154 -18.95 -6.39 4.68
N TYR A 155 -18.93 -7.49 3.92
CA TYR A 155 -19.17 -8.83 4.47
C TYR A 155 -18.20 -9.14 5.61
N ALA A 156 -16.92 -8.80 5.42
CA ALA A 156 -15.90 -9.04 6.42
C ALA A 156 -16.24 -8.36 7.75
N PHE A 157 -16.86 -7.17 7.75
CA PHE A 157 -17.30 -6.44 8.96
C PHE A 157 -18.58 -7.00 9.59
N LYS A 158 -19.47 -7.59 8.78
CA LYS A 158 -20.70 -8.22 9.27
C LYS A 158 -20.42 -9.58 9.92
N SER A 159 -19.32 -10.22 9.55
CA SER A 159 -18.91 -11.48 10.15
C SER A 159 -18.56 -11.31 11.63
N LYS A 160 -19.04 -12.21 12.48
CA LYS A 160 -18.69 -12.29 13.90
C LYS A 160 -17.17 -12.45 14.11
N TYR A 161 -16.45 -12.90 13.08
CA TYR A 161 -15.03 -13.24 13.11
C TYR A 161 -14.11 -12.17 12.51
N VAL A 162 -14.56 -10.92 12.42
CA VAL A 162 -13.76 -9.75 12.00
C VAL A 162 -12.36 -9.74 12.61
N ILE A 163 -12.24 -10.00 13.91
CA ILE A 163 -10.97 -9.96 14.64
C ILE A 163 -10.02 -11.06 14.13
N ASN A 164 -10.55 -12.26 13.85
CA ASN A 164 -9.73 -13.37 13.32
C ASN A 164 -9.21 -13.04 11.92
N VAL A 165 -10.06 -12.45 11.07
CA VAL A 165 -9.69 -11.99 9.73
C VAL A 165 -8.60 -10.92 9.80
N VAL A 166 -8.79 -9.87 10.60
CA VAL A 166 -7.81 -8.79 10.79
C VAL A 166 -6.49 -9.34 11.30
N LEU A 167 -6.51 -10.18 12.34
CA LEU A 167 -5.30 -10.73 12.94
C LEU A 167 -4.55 -11.62 11.95
N THR A 168 -5.25 -12.44 11.18
CA THR A 168 -4.62 -13.33 10.19
C THR A 168 -4.02 -12.55 9.04
N MET A 169 -4.69 -11.50 8.55
CA MET A 169 -4.14 -10.56 7.57
C MET A 169 -2.90 -9.85 8.08
N PHE A 170 -2.96 -9.31 9.29
CA PHE A 170 -1.82 -8.67 9.91
C PHE A 170 -0.64 -9.63 10.05
N LEU A 171 -0.90 -10.87 10.50
CA LEU A 171 0.15 -11.88 10.64
C LEU A 171 0.75 -12.28 9.29
N ARG A 172 -0.04 -12.26 8.20
CA ARG A 172 0.44 -12.47 6.83
C ARG A 172 1.45 -11.39 6.46
N GLU A 173 1.08 -10.12 6.64
CA GLU A 173 1.97 -8.99 6.35
C GLU A 173 3.24 -9.02 7.18
N VAL A 174 3.14 -9.26 8.49
CA VAL A 174 4.32 -9.39 9.37
C VAL A 174 5.23 -10.52 8.92
N LYS A 175 4.68 -11.68 8.53
CA LYS A 175 5.48 -12.79 8.01
C LYS A 175 6.17 -12.41 6.72
N ILE A 176 5.45 -11.86 5.74
CA ILE A 176 6.04 -11.46 4.46
C ILE A 176 7.12 -10.40 4.70
N PHE A 177 6.83 -9.40 5.51
CA PHE A 177 7.77 -8.34 5.89
C PHE A 177 9.05 -8.92 6.53
N LEU A 178 8.91 -9.85 7.48
CA LEU A 178 10.06 -10.49 8.14
C LEU A 178 10.90 -11.31 7.15
N TRP A 179 10.25 -12.02 6.21
CA TRP A 179 10.95 -12.75 5.15
C TRP A 179 11.65 -11.80 4.17
N THR A 180 11.00 -10.70 3.76
CA THR A 180 11.60 -9.68 2.90
C THR A 180 12.75 -8.94 3.59
N LEU A 181 12.65 -8.72 4.91
CA LEU A 181 13.69 -8.09 5.73
C LEU A 181 14.93 -8.99 5.84
N LEU A 182 14.71 -10.30 5.97
CA LEU A 182 15.80 -11.27 5.97
C LEU A 182 16.48 -11.31 4.60
N LEU A 183 15.71 -11.50 3.52
CA LEU A 183 16.19 -11.54 2.14
C LEU A 183 15.04 -11.25 1.16
N ILE A 184 15.34 -10.53 0.07
CA ILE A 184 14.33 -10.13 -0.94
C ILE A 184 13.69 -11.35 -1.64
N VAL A 185 14.51 -12.34 -2.05
CA VAL A 185 14.06 -13.52 -2.80
C VAL A 185 13.05 -14.39 -2.01
N PRO A 186 13.33 -14.84 -0.77
CA PRO A 186 12.35 -15.62 -0.02
C PRO A 186 11.12 -14.78 0.36
N GLY A 187 11.25 -13.46 0.49
CA GLY A 187 10.11 -12.55 0.62
C GLY A 187 9.12 -12.66 -0.54
N ILE A 188 9.61 -12.67 -1.78
CA ILE A 188 8.77 -12.84 -2.99
C ILE A 188 8.13 -14.23 -3.01
N ILE A 189 8.88 -15.28 -2.67
CA ILE A 189 8.34 -16.65 -2.64
C ILE A 189 7.21 -16.75 -1.60
N LYS A 190 7.40 -16.17 -0.42
CA LYS A 190 6.40 -16.19 0.65
C LYS A 190 5.18 -15.33 0.35
N SER A 191 5.34 -14.20 -0.35
CA SER A 191 4.19 -13.40 -0.77
C SER A 191 3.29 -14.16 -1.76
N LEU A 192 3.89 -14.94 -2.67
CA LEU A 192 3.14 -15.82 -3.57
C LEU A 192 2.47 -16.98 -2.82
N GLN A 193 3.17 -17.65 -1.91
CA GLN A 193 2.60 -18.75 -1.11
C GLN A 193 1.37 -18.31 -0.29
N TYR A 194 1.43 -17.10 0.29
CA TYR A 194 0.36 -16.59 1.16
C TYR A 194 -0.66 -15.72 0.42
N MET A 195 -0.65 -15.73 -0.92
CA MET A 195 -1.60 -14.97 -1.72
C MET A 195 -3.04 -15.52 -1.64
N MET A 196 -3.22 -16.80 -1.29
CA MET A 196 -4.53 -17.43 -1.20
C MET A 196 -5.20 -17.26 0.17
N VAL A 197 -4.44 -16.90 1.22
CA VAL A 197 -4.95 -16.59 2.57
C VAL A 197 -6.18 -15.66 2.56
N PRO A 198 -6.19 -14.52 1.85
CA PRO A 198 -7.38 -13.66 1.77
C PRO A 198 -8.60 -14.31 1.13
N TYR A 199 -8.41 -15.24 0.19
CA TYR A 199 -9.50 -15.97 -0.42
C TYR A 199 -10.07 -17.04 0.53
N ILE A 200 -9.19 -17.73 1.27
CA ILE A 200 -9.59 -18.72 2.28
C ILE A 200 -10.40 -18.05 3.39
N LEU A 201 -9.96 -16.89 3.90
CA LEU A 201 -10.69 -16.13 4.93
C LEU A 201 -11.99 -15.52 4.42
N ALA A 202 -12.06 -15.20 3.13
CA ALA A 202 -13.28 -14.72 2.49
C ALA A 202 -14.34 -15.83 2.38
N GLU A 203 -13.90 -17.08 2.25
CA GLU A 203 -14.74 -18.28 2.21
C GLU A 203 -15.15 -18.72 3.61
N ASN A 204 -14.18 -18.92 4.50
CA ASN A 204 -14.38 -19.34 5.87
C ASN A 204 -13.62 -18.42 6.84
N PRO A 205 -14.28 -17.40 7.42
CA PRO A 205 -13.63 -16.46 8.34
C PRO A 205 -13.35 -17.06 9.74
N ASP A 206 -13.92 -18.22 10.06
CA ASP A 206 -13.73 -18.94 11.33
C ASP A 206 -12.55 -19.93 11.29
N ILE A 207 -11.91 -20.10 10.12
CA ILE A 207 -10.75 -20.99 10.01
C ILE A 207 -9.62 -20.60 10.97
N GLU A 208 -8.97 -21.59 11.55
CA GLU A 208 -7.79 -21.34 12.40
C GLU A 208 -6.69 -20.67 11.57
N ARG A 209 -6.09 -19.61 12.12
CA ARG A 209 -5.07 -18.79 11.44
C ARG A 209 -3.93 -19.65 10.89
N LYS A 210 -3.41 -20.58 11.70
CA LYS A 210 -2.31 -21.47 11.30
C LYS A 210 -2.74 -22.36 10.13
N ARG A 211 -3.94 -22.94 10.22
CA ARG A 211 -4.54 -23.76 9.17
C ARG A 211 -4.72 -22.99 7.86
N ALA A 212 -5.12 -21.71 7.91
CA ALA A 212 -5.22 -20.87 6.71
C ALA A 212 -3.87 -20.69 5.98
N PHE A 213 -2.77 -20.53 6.72
CA PHE A 213 -1.43 -20.44 6.12
C PHE A 213 -0.95 -21.78 5.56
N GLU A 214 -1.19 -22.87 6.28
CA GLU A 214 -0.85 -24.22 5.83
C GLU A 214 -1.60 -24.56 4.53
N LEU A 215 -2.91 -24.28 4.51
CA LEU A 215 -3.76 -24.52 3.35
C LEU A 215 -3.36 -23.64 2.15
N SER A 216 -3.08 -22.36 2.37
CA SER A 216 -2.56 -21.48 1.30
C SER A 216 -1.22 -21.96 0.75
N ALA A 217 -0.34 -22.47 1.61
CA ALA A 217 0.95 -23.02 1.18
C ALA A 217 0.79 -24.31 0.38
N GLU A 218 -0.15 -25.18 0.79
CA GLU A 218 -0.47 -26.43 0.09
C GLU A 218 -1.14 -26.18 -1.25
N MET A 219 -2.10 -25.24 -1.32
CA MET A 219 -2.70 -24.79 -2.58
C MET A 219 -1.62 -24.32 -3.57
N MET A 220 -0.57 -23.68 -3.07
CA MET A 220 0.50 -23.14 -3.92
C MET A 220 1.64 -24.14 -4.17
N SER A 221 1.64 -25.30 -3.51
CA SER A 221 2.72 -26.28 -3.60
C SER A 221 2.82 -26.83 -5.03
N GLY A 222 4.04 -26.91 -5.57
CA GLY A 222 4.27 -27.36 -6.95
C GLY A 222 3.83 -26.40 -8.08
N GLN A 223 3.16 -25.27 -7.76
CA GLN A 223 2.68 -24.30 -8.77
C GLN A 223 3.27 -22.90 -8.64
N LEU A 224 4.14 -22.65 -7.65
CA LEU A 224 4.70 -21.33 -7.39
C LEU A 224 5.32 -20.69 -8.64
N TRP A 225 6.03 -21.49 -9.45
CA TRP A 225 6.70 -20.99 -10.64
C TRP A 225 5.70 -20.55 -11.71
N GLU A 226 4.62 -21.29 -11.91
CA GLU A 226 3.55 -20.94 -12.84
C GLU A 226 2.82 -19.67 -12.40
N VAL A 227 2.54 -19.53 -11.09
CA VAL A 227 1.93 -18.31 -10.55
C VAL A 227 2.88 -17.12 -10.64
N PHE A 228 4.19 -17.32 -10.44
CA PHE A 228 5.19 -16.27 -10.64
C PHE A 228 5.21 -15.79 -12.11
N ILE A 229 5.22 -16.72 -13.07
CA ILE A 229 5.14 -16.37 -14.50
C ILE A 229 3.81 -15.68 -14.83
N LEU A 230 2.70 -16.13 -14.23
CA LEU A 230 1.41 -15.49 -14.37
C LEU A 230 1.48 -14.03 -13.90
N LYS A 231 2.06 -13.76 -12.73
CA LYS A 231 2.28 -12.40 -12.22
C LYS A 231 3.19 -11.58 -13.13
N LEU A 232 4.29 -12.17 -13.61
CA LEU A 232 5.23 -11.53 -14.55
C LEU A 232 4.50 -11.08 -15.83
N SER A 233 3.54 -11.87 -16.31
CA SER A 233 2.77 -11.55 -17.51
C SER A 233 1.82 -10.34 -17.37
N PHE A 234 1.63 -9.82 -16.16
CA PHE A 234 0.89 -8.59 -15.89
C PHE A 234 1.78 -7.36 -15.79
N ILE A 235 3.10 -7.51 -15.61
CA ILE A 235 4.05 -6.39 -15.53
C ILE A 235 3.97 -5.47 -16.76
N PRO A 236 3.93 -5.98 -18.01
CA PRO A 236 3.78 -5.12 -19.18
C PRO A 236 2.49 -4.29 -19.17
N TRP A 237 1.39 -4.86 -18.66
CA TRP A 237 0.11 -4.16 -18.54
C TRP A 237 0.18 -3.07 -17.48
N MET A 238 0.88 -3.31 -16.36
CA MET A 238 1.09 -2.29 -15.32
C MET A 238 1.96 -1.12 -15.83
N ILE A 239 3.01 -1.41 -16.61
CA ILE A 239 3.86 -0.38 -17.25
C ILE A 239 3.02 0.45 -18.22
N LEU A 240 2.21 -0.20 -19.07
CA LEU A 240 1.30 0.47 -19.99
C LEU A 240 0.28 1.34 -19.25
N GLY A 241 -0.24 0.85 -18.13
CA GLY A 241 -1.12 1.63 -17.26
C GLY A 241 -0.43 2.82 -16.61
N GLY A 242 0.85 2.69 -16.25
CA GLY A 242 1.68 3.81 -15.77
C GLY A 242 1.81 4.92 -16.81
N ILE A 243 2.03 4.58 -18.08
CA ILE A 243 2.09 5.55 -19.19
C ILE A 243 0.77 6.30 -19.36
N SER A 244 -0.37 5.64 -19.10
CA SER A 244 -1.70 6.27 -19.15
C SER A 244 -2.08 7.11 -17.92
N CYS A 245 -1.10 7.65 -17.17
CA CYS A 245 -1.29 8.33 -15.88
C CYS A 245 -2.05 7.48 -14.82
N GLY A 246 -2.00 6.15 -14.94
CA GLY A 246 -2.67 5.23 -14.02
C GLY A 246 -4.16 4.96 -14.32
N ILE A 247 -4.77 5.63 -15.30
CA ILE A 247 -6.19 5.43 -15.63
C ILE A 247 -6.44 4.01 -16.13
N ALA A 248 -5.62 3.47 -17.02
CA ALA A 248 -5.81 2.10 -17.50
C ALA A 248 -5.59 1.05 -16.39
N ASN A 249 -4.74 1.36 -15.39
CA ASN A 249 -4.57 0.48 -14.24
C ASN A 249 -5.85 0.36 -13.43
N VAL A 250 -6.47 1.49 -13.09
CA VAL A 250 -7.72 1.51 -12.30
C VAL A 250 -8.90 0.92 -13.07
N LEU A 251 -9.02 1.25 -14.36
CA LEU A 251 -10.20 0.87 -15.15
C LEU A 251 -10.16 -0.57 -15.67
N TYR A 252 -8.98 -1.12 -15.96
CA TYR A 252 -8.89 -2.41 -16.63
C TYR A 252 -7.91 -3.38 -15.98
N VAL A 253 -6.66 -2.96 -15.72
CA VAL A 253 -5.61 -3.89 -15.27
C VAL A 253 -5.95 -4.45 -13.89
N ASN A 254 -6.37 -3.63 -12.94
CA ASN A 254 -6.70 -4.04 -11.58
C ASN A 254 -7.88 -5.03 -11.51
N PRO A 255 -9.06 -4.73 -12.07
CA PRO A 255 -10.17 -5.68 -12.04
C PRO A 255 -9.84 -6.95 -12.85
N TYR A 256 -9.06 -6.83 -13.92
CA TYR A 256 -8.58 -7.98 -14.70
C TYR A 256 -7.63 -8.90 -13.93
N MET A 257 -6.66 -8.33 -13.23
CA MET A 257 -5.78 -9.09 -12.36
C MET A 257 -6.59 -9.75 -11.25
N ALA A 258 -7.43 -9.00 -10.52
CA ALA A 258 -8.22 -9.52 -9.42
C ALA A 258 -9.14 -10.68 -9.83
N ALA A 259 -9.79 -10.59 -11.00
CA ALA A 259 -10.58 -11.68 -11.55
C ALA A 259 -9.72 -12.90 -11.92
N THR A 260 -8.55 -12.69 -12.53
CA THR A 260 -7.63 -13.80 -12.86
C THR A 260 -7.14 -14.53 -11.59
N GLU A 261 -6.90 -13.80 -10.51
CA GLU A 261 -6.51 -14.37 -9.22
C GLU A 261 -7.66 -15.15 -8.57
N ALA A 262 -8.89 -14.68 -8.69
CA ALA A 262 -10.08 -15.41 -8.23
C ALA A 262 -10.31 -16.71 -9.01
N GLU A 263 -10.11 -16.69 -10.34
CA GLU A 263 -10.11 -17.91 -11.16
C GLU A 263 -9.02 -18.89 -10.74
N LEU A 264 -7.80 -18.39 -10.47
CA LEU A 264 -6.69 -19.20 -9.99
C LEU A 264 -7.05 -19.87 -8.66
N TYR A 265 -7.59 -19.11 -7.70
CA TYR A 265 -8.05 -19.67 -6.43
C TYR A 265 -9.13 -20.74 -6.61
N GLY A 266 -10.06 -20.56 -7.55
CA GLY A 266 -11.07 -21.58 -7.88
C GLY A 266 -10.48 -22.92 -8.28
N VAL A 267 -9.48 -22.91 -9.16
CA VAL A 267 -8.79 -24.13 -9.60
C VAL A 267 -7.99 -24.75 -8.45
N LEU A 268 -7.27 -23.92 -7.69
CA LEU A 268 -6.47 -24.34 -6.55
C LEU A 268 -7.31 -24.99 -5.44
N ARG A 269 -8.50 -24.44 -5.20
CA ARG A 269 -9.47 -24.98 -4.25
C ARG A 269 -9.90 -26.40 -4.65
N THR A 270 -10.29 -26.59 -5.91
CA THR A 270 -10.70 -27.91 -6.40
C THR A 270 -9.56 -28.92 -6.25
N TYR A 271 -8.33 -28.51 -6.60
CA TYR A 271 -7.14 -29.34 -6.44
C TYR A 271 -6.91 -29.81 -5.00
N VAL A 272 -6.96 -28.92 -4.01
CA VAL A 272 -6.70 -29.33 -2.61
C VAL A 272 -7.82 -30.20 -2.02
N ILE A 273 -9.05 -30.05 -2.49
CA ILE A 273 -10.19 -30.89 -2.09
C ILE A 273 -10.04 -32.29 -2.72
N GLU A 274 -9.72 -32.37 -4.02
CA GLU A 274 -9.52 -33.64 -4.74
C GLU A 274 -8.33 -34.43 -4.18
N ASN A 275 -7.27 -33.74 -3.79
CA ASN A 275 -6.07 -34.35 -3.20
C ASN A 275 -6.21 -34.68 -1.71
N GLY A 276 -7.36 -34.38 -1.08
CA GLY A 276 -7.64 -34.71 0.32
C GLY A 276 -6.89 -33.87 1.36
N PHE A 277 -6.30 -32.73 0.96
CA PHE A 277 -5.64 -31.81 1.89
C PHE A 277 -6.63 -30.95 2.68
N SER A 278 -7.83 -30.75 2.12
CA SER A 278 -8.93 -30.03 2.75
C SER A 278 -10.27 -30.63 2.35
N ASN A 279 -11.34 -30.20 3.02
CA ASN A 279 -12.70 -30.70 2.82
C ASN A 279 -13.66 -29.55 2.51
N THR A 280 -14.84 -29.87 1.97
CA THR A 280 -15.91 -28.89 1.74
C THR A 280 -16.42 -28.24 3.03
N TYR A 281 -16.15 -28.80 4.21
CA TYR A 281 -16.43 -28.15 5.49
C TYR A 281 -15.46 -27.00 5.83
N GLU A 282 -14.18 -27.16 5.47
CA GLU A 282 -13.18 -26.11 5.68
C GLU A 282 -13.31 -25.02 4.60
N LEU A 283 -13.66 -25.44 3.38
CA LEU A 283 -13.84 -24.62 2.20
C LEU A 283 -15.27 -24.81 1.63
N PRO A 284 -16.31 -24.20 2.23
CA PRO A 284 -17.72 -24.37 1.82
C PRO A 284 -18.06 -23.86 0.42
N GLY A 285 -17.19 -23.08 -0.21
CA GLY A 285 -17.44 -22.40 -1.46
C GLY A 285 -18.20 -21.09 -1.25
N PHE A 286 -18.59 -20.47 -2.36
CA PHE A 286 -19.25 -19.17 -2.37
C PHE A 286 -20.72 -19.25 -2.82
N ALA A 287 -21.21 -20.44 -3.17
CA ALA A 287 -22.50 -20.64 -3.85
C ALA A 287 -23.73 -20.59 -2.93
N GLU A 288 -23.64 -21.09 -1.69
CA GLU A 288 -24.82 -21.27 -0.83
C GLU A 288 -25.09 -20.09 0.12
N GLU A 289 -24.05 -19.30 0.47
CA GLU A 289 -24.14 -18.29 1.54
C GLU A 289 -24.32 -16.85 1.07
N CYS A 290 -24.22 -16.55 -0.25
CA CYS A 290 -24.43 -15.18 -0.70
C CYS A 290 -25.94 -14.85 -0.97
N LEU A 291 -26.90 -15.76 -0.69
CA LEU A 291 -28.35 -15.45 -0.64
C LEU A 291 -28.74 -14.50 0.51
#